data_AF-A0A8J6UZM0-F1
#
_entry.id   AF-A0A8J6UZM0-F1
#
_cell.length_a   1.000
_cell.length_b   1.000
_cell.length_c   1.000
_cell.angle_alpha   90.00
_cell.angle_beta   90.00
_cell.angle_gamma   90.00
#
_symmetry.space_group_name_H-M   'P 1'
#
loop_
_entity.id
_entity.type
_entity.pdbx_description
1 polymer ?
#
loop_
_entity_poly.entity_id
_entity_poly.type
_entity_poly.pdbx_seq_one_letter_code
_entity_poly.pdbx_strand_id
1 'polypeptide(L)'
;MNGWGQPKGSIPFKLGELKSQFGGEDLGVLYPRLERDGWMRAGDNYGKNVKVENSKNYIVKCENDDGWYWQPSRNHPRLKMYYRGFLEHGYTFEFKLDEYPDVLDSTVDSATWDFLGNLVFAKQGTLYKYKLSDFKKGKPSFCKDLEFLEQPKKPEI
;
A
#
# COMPACT_ATOMS: atom_id res chain seq x y z
N MET A 1 -31.20 3.16 6.30
CA MET A 1 -31.85 1.95 5.76
C MET A 1 -31.51 1.90 4.28
N ASN A 2 -30.57 1.06 3.88
CA ASN A 2 -29.94 1.14 2.56
C ASN A 2 -30.83 0.40 1.55
N GLY A 3 -31.24 1.10 0.48
CA GLY A 3 -32.26 0.72 -0.50
C GLY A 3 -31.90 -0.42 -1.45
N TRP A 4 -31.24 -1.47 -0.97
CA TRP A 4 -31.07 -2.70 -1.72
C TRP A 4 -32.37 -3.51 -1.63
N GLY A 5 -33.15 -3.49 -2.71
CA GLY A 5 -34.29 -4.39 -2.87
C GLY A 5 -33.85 -5.85 -2.70
N GLN A 6 -34.69 -6.67 -2.08
CA GLN A 6 -34.45 -8.10 -1.94
C GLN A 6 -34.18 -8.73 -3.32
N PRO A 7 -33.03 -9.39 -3.55
CA PRO A 7 -32.72 -9.98 -4.85
C PRO A 7 -33.73 -11.09 -5.16
N LYS A 8 -34.48 -10.94 -6.25
CA LYS A 8 -35.36 -11.98 -6.80
C LYS A 8 -34.50 -12.99 -7.58
N GLY A 9 -33.97 -14.00 -6.89
CA GLY A 9 -33.27 -15.14 -7.51
C GLY A 9 -32.11 -15.66 -6.66
N SER A 10 -31.77 -16.94 -6.82
CA SER A 10 -30.57 -17.51 -6.21
C SER A 10 -29.35 -17.08 -7.04
N ILE A 11 -28.44 -16.33 -6.43
CA ILE A 11 -27.15 -15.99 -7.02
C ILE A 11 -26.34 -17.30 -7.14
N PRO A 12 -25.76 -17.66 -8.32
CA PRO A 12 -25.11 -18.97 -8.53
C PRO A 12 -23.72 -19.07 -7.88
N PHE A 13 -23.44 -18.20 -6.91
CA PHE A 13 -22.22 -18.24 -6.11
C PHE A 13 -22.57 -17.94 -4.66
N LYS A 14 -21.78 -18.50 -3.75
CA LYS A 14 -21.85 -18.15 -2.33
C LYS A 14 -20.76 -17.12 -2.05
N LEU A 15 -21.13 -16.02 -1.40
CA LEU A 15 -20.13 -15.14 -0.79
C LEU A 15 -19.51 -15.89 0.37
N GLY A 16 -18.19 -16.08 0.34
CA GLY A 16 -17.47 -16.59 1.50
C GLY A 16 -17.54 -15.56 2.63
N GLU A 17 -17.74 -16.01 3.86
CA GLU A 17 -17.53 -15.13 5.01
C GLU A 17 -16.05 -14.73 5.06
N LEU A 18 -15.79 -13.42 5.13
CA LEU A 18 -14.46 -12.91 5.39
C LEU A 18 -14.11 -13.25 6.83
N LYS A 19 -13.48 -14.41 7.03
CA LYS A 19 -12.84 -14.74 8.30
C LYS A 19 -11.57 -13.89 8.40
N SER A 20 -11.69 -12.68 8.94
CA SER A 20 -10.51 -11.85 9.20
C SER A 20 -9.64 -12.56 10.23
N GLN A 21 -8.62 -13.28 9.76
CA GLN A 21 -7.56 -13.82 10.60
C GLN A 21 -6.57 -12.71 11.02
N PHE A 22 -6.67 -11.54 10.40
CA PHE A 22 -5.67 -10.48 10.47
C PHE A 22 -6.34 -9.12 10.75
N GLY A 23 -6.37 -8.71 12.01
CA GLY A 23 -6.85 -7.39 12.41
C GLY A 23 -8.33 -7.11 12.08
N GLY A 24 -8.68 -5.82 11.99
CA GLY A 24 -10.04 -5.35 11.67
C GLY A 24 -10.45 -5.58 10.20
N GLU A 25 -11.65 -5.12 9.84
CA GLU A 25 -12.30 -5.37 8.54
C GLU A 25 -11.40 -5.03 7.33
N ASP A 26 -10.69 -3.90 7.37
CA ASP A 26 -9.88 -3.45 6.23
C ASP A 26 -8.60 -4.28 6.02
N LEU A 27 -7.91 -4.67 7.11
CA LEU A 27 -6.69 -5.47 7.01
C LEU A 27 -7.00 -6.91 6.58
N GLY A 28 -8.17 -7.42 6.97
CA GLY A 28 -8.69 -8.70 6.49
C GLY A 28 -8.91 -8.75 4.98
N VAL A 29 -9.07 -7.61 4.31
CA VAL A 29 -9.14 -7.51 2.84
C VAL A 29 -7.77 -7.19 2.22
N LEU A 30 -7.02 -6.27 2.85
CA LEU A 30 -5.76 -5.80 2.32
C LEU A 30 -4.71 -6.91 2.27
N TYR A 31 -4.53 -7.70 3.32
CA TYR A 31 -3.47 -8.72 3.36
C TYR A 31 -3.66 -9.84 2.32
N PRO A 32 -4.86 -10.43 2.14
CA PRO A 32 -5.09 -11.36 1.04
C PRO A 32 -4.84 -10.74 -0.34
N ARG A 33 -5.14 -9.44 -0.50
CA ARG A 33 -4.82 -8.73 -1.74
C ARG A 33 -3.31 -8.62 -1.96
N LEU A 34 -2.52 -8.31 -0.92
CA LEU A 34 -1.07 -8.24 -1.02
C LEU A 34 -0.49 -9.58 -1.50
N GLU A 35 -0.92 -10.68 -0.91
CA GLU A 35 -0.51 -12.03 -1.31
C GLU A 35 -0.84 -12.31 -2.77
N ARG A 36 -2.07 -12.00 -3.19
CA ARG A 36 -2.50 -12.13 -4.59
C ARG A 36 -1.63 -11.29 -5.53
N ASP A 37 -1.24 -10.09 -5.11
CA ASP A 37 -0.45 -9.15 -5.90
C ASP A 37 1.07 -9.47 -5.84
N GLY A 38 1.47 -10.57 -5.21
CA GLY A 38 2.84 -11.12 -5.22
C GLY A 38 3.70 -10.75 -4.01
N TRP A 39 3.15 -10.05 -3.03
CA TRP A 39 3.82 -9.81 -1.76
C TRP A 39 3.88 -11.09 -0.94
N MET A 40 4.99 -11.27 -0.23
CA MET A 40 5.19 -12.36 0.70
C MET A 40 5.32 -11.80 2.11
N ARG A 41 4.70 -12.47 3.06
CA ARG A 41 4.84 -12.12 4.48
C ARG A 41 6.26 -12.42 4.94
N ALA A 42 6.89 -11.49 5.66
CA ALA A 42 8.27 -11.64 6.12
C ALA A 42 8.42 -12.56 7.34
N GLY A 43 7.35 -12.73 8.13
CA GLY A 43 7.29 -13.60 9.30
C GLY A 43 5.91 -13.60 9.95
N ASP A 44 5.71 -14.46 10.94
CA ASP A 44 4.39 -14.72 11.55
C ASP A 44 3.93 -13.60 12.51
N ASN A 45 4.79 -12.64 12.83
CA ASN A 45 4.49 -11.57 13.79
C ASN A 45 3.95 -10.33 13.05
N TYR A 46 2.62 -10.16 13.07
CA TYR A 46 1.87 -9.03 12.49
C TYR A 46 1.97 -7.72 13.29
N GLY A 47 2.86 -7.68 14.28
CA GLY A 47 3.04 -6.55 15.18
C GLY A 47 1.93 -6.43 16.23
N LYS A 48 2.10 -5.44 17.10
CA LYS A 48 1.19 -5.15 18.21
C LYS A 48 0.63 -3.74 18.08
N ASN A 49 -0.69 -3.65 18.10
CA ASN A 49 -1.39 -2.38 18.13
C ASN A 49 -1.34 -1.74 19.53
N VAL A 50 -0.81 -0.53 19.61
CA VAL A 50 -0.69 0.29 20.82
C VAL A 50 -1.44 1.60 20.59
N LYS A 51 -2.46 1.86 21.41
CA LYS A 51 -3.20 3.13 21.36
C LYS A 51 -2.32 4.25 21.88
N VAL A 52 -2.28 5.38 21.16
CA VAL A 52 -1.55 6.56 21.62
C VAL A 52 -2.41 7.31 22.64
N GLU A 53 -1.92 7.39 23.87
CA GLU A 53 -2.57 8.16 24.93
C GLU A 53 -2.50 9.66 24.65
N ASN A 54 -3.47 10.42 25.16
CA ASN A 54 -3.54 11.89 25.05
C ASN A 54 -3.64 12.45 23.62
N SER A 55 -3.95 11.62 22.61
CA SER A 55 -4.32 12.10 21.28
C SER A 55 -5.78 12.54 21.23
N LYS A 56 -6.05 13.67 20.58
CA LYS A 56 -7.41 14.12 20.26
C LYS A 56 -8.12 13.18 19.27
N ASN A 57 -7.33 12.52 18.41
CA ASN A 57 -7.80 11.62 17.37
C ASN A 57 -7.60 10.16 17.78
N TYR A 58 -8.40 9.25 17.21
CA TYR A 58 -8.16 7.82 17.38
C TYR A 58 -6.88 7.43 16.62
N ILE A 59 -5.77 7.27 17.34
CA ILE A 59 -4.47 6.87 16.80
C ILE A 59 -4.05 5.55 17.45
N VAL A 60 -3.69 4.59 16.61
CA VAL A 60 -3.16 3.28 17.00
C VAL A 60 -1.88 3.04 16.22
N LYS A 61 -0.77 2.87 16.92
CA LYS A 61 0.53 2.51 16.32
C LYS A 61 0.65 0.99 16.26
N CYS A 62 1.19 0.47 15.17
CA CYS A 62 1.60 -0.93 15.09
C CYS A 62 3.12 -1.02 15.32
N GLU A 63 3.52 -1.73 16.36
CA GLU A 63 4.92 -1.93 16.74
C GLU A 63 5.38 -3.34 16.39
N ASN A 64 6.65 -3.46 15.96
CA ASN A 64 7.30 -4.74 15.67
C ASN A 64 6.59 -5.59 14.60
N ASP A 65 5.94 -4.99 13.61
CA ASP A 65 5.47 -5.73 12.42
C ASP A 65 6.67 -6.24 11.61
N ASP A 66 6.76 -7.56 11.37
CA ASP A 66 7.81 -8.15 10.51
C ASP A 66 7.71 -7.62 9.07
N GLY A 67 6.50 -7.22 8.67
CA GLY A 67 6.21 -6.63 7.39
C GLY A 67 6.04 -7.64 6.25
N TRP A 68 6.08 -7.08 5.06
CA TRP A 68 5.90 -7.76 3.79
C TRP A 68 7.09 -7.45 2.90
N TYR A 69 7.38 -8.35 1.96
CA TYR A 69 8.38 -8.10 0.94
C TYR A 69 7.91 -8.54 -0.43
N TRP A 70 8.41 -7.87 -1.46
CA TRP A 70 8.15 -8.24 -2.84
C TRP A 70 9.41 -8.02 -3.71
N GLN A 71 9.72 -9.04 -4.51
CA GLN A 71 10.87 -9.07 -5.41
C GLN A 71 10.46 -9.81 -6.69
N PRO A 72 10.04 -9.09 -7.77
CA PRO A 72 9.50 -9.70 -8.98
C PRO A 72 10.44 -10.72 -9.64
N SER A 73 11.76 -10.50 -9.54
CA SER A 73 12.78 -11.47 -9.93
C SER A 73 14.06 -11.26 -9.14
N ARG A 74 15.01 -12.20 -9.19
CA ARG A 74 16.31 -12.10 -8.51
C ARG A 74 17.14 -10.86 -8.87
N ASN A 75 16.85 -10.22 -10.00
CA ASN A 75 17.53 -9.00 -10.44
C ASN A 75 16.88 -7.71 -9.91
N HIS A 76 15.69 -7.81 -9.31
CA HIS A 76 15.00 -6.68 -8.70
C HIS A 76 15.49 -6.49 -7.27
N PRO A 77 15.65 -5.24 -6.81
CA PRO A 77 15.77 -4.93 -5.41
C PRO A 77 14.57 -5.45 -4.61
N ARG A 78 14.77 -5.81 -3.35
CA ARG A 78 13.69 -6.22 -2.47
C ARG A 78 12.97 -5.00 -1.92
N LEU A 79 11.73 -4.83 -2.35
CA LEU A 79 10.81 -3.85 -1.76
C LEU A 79 10.22 -4.46 -0.48
N LYS A 80 10.24 -3.70 0.61
CA LYS A 80 9.63 -4.06 1.88
C LYS A 80 8.56 -3.05 2.25
N MET A 81 7.53 -3.53 2.95
CA MET A 81 6.42 -2.74 3.44
C MET A 81 6.08 -3.15 4.87
N TYR A 82 5.91 -2.17 5.76
CA TYR A 82 5.60 -2.39 7.16
C TYR A 82 4.32 -1.64 7.53
N TYR A 83 3.38 -2.32 8.18
CA TYR A 83 2.22 -1.65 8.75
C TYR A 83 2.64 -0.86 10.00
N ARG A 84 2.36 0.44 10.02
CA ARG A 84 2.70 1.34 11.13
C ARG A 84 1.51 1.75 11.99
N GLY A 85 0.31 1.30 11.63
CA GLY A 85 -0.90 1.54 12.40
C GLY A 85 -1.92 2.41 11.68
N PHE A 86 -2.96 2.80 12.42
CA PHE A 86 -3.93 3.80 12.02
C PHE A 86 -3.51 5.14 12.62
N LEU A 87 -2.92 6.02 11.81
CA LEU A 87 -2.37 7.31 12.22
C LEU A 87 -3.30 8.45 11.75
N GLU A 88 -2.77 9.67 11.61
CA GLU A 88 -3.57 10.88 11.36
C GLU A 88 -4.46 10.81 10.11
N HIS A 89 -4.03 10.07 9.08
CA HIS A 89 -4.72 9.99 7.78
C HIS A 89 -5.23 8.58 7.43
N GLY A 90 -5.32 7.69 8.43
CA GLY A 90 -5.78 6.31 8.25
C GLY A 90 -4.65 5.29 8.35
N TYR A 91 -4.80 4.17 7.63
CA TYR A 91 -3.78 3.12 7.63
C TYR A 91 -2.48 3.62 7.01
N THR A 92 -1.40 3.56 7.77
CA THR A 92 -0.08 4.02 7.33
C THR A 92 0.87 2.84 7.16
N PHE A 93 1.59 2.86 6.04
CA PHE A 93 2.62 1.89 5.71
C PHE A 93 3.94 2.59 5.48
N GLU A 94 5.03 1.98 5.94
CA GLU A 94 6.39 2.42 5.65
C GLU A 94 6.99 1.49 4.58
N PHE A 95 7.69 2.07 3.61
CA PHE A 95 8.30 1.34 2.51
C PHE A 95 9.83 1.45 2.57
N LYS A 96 10.53 0.35 2.29
CA LYS A 96 12.00 0.32 2.20
C LYS A 96 12.46 -0.48 0.99
N LEU A 97 13.62 -0.14 0.47
CA LEU A 97 14.26 -0.85 -0.63
C LEU A 97 15.64 -1.32 -0.18
N ASP A 98 15.82 -2.63 0.04
CA ASP A 98 16.99 -3.17 0.76
C ASP A 98 18.32 -2.76 0.14
N GLU A 99 18.44 -2.87 -1.19
CA GLU A 99 19.68 -2.60 -1.92
C GLU A 99 19.93 -1.11 -2.17
N TYR A 100 18.91 -0.26 -2.01
CA TYR A 100 18.98 1.18 -2.27
C TYR A 100 18.16 1.96 -1.23
N PRO A 101 18.62 2.00 0.03
CA PRO A 101 17.84 2.56 1.15
C PRO A 101 17.50 4.04 1.00
N ASP A 102 18.30 4.80 0.25
CA ASP A 102 18.11 6.24 0.05
C ASP A 102 17.02 6.58 -0.99
N VAL A 103 16.48 5.58 -1.70
CA VAL A 103 15.45 5.80 -2.73
C VAL A 103 14.09 6.06 -2.11
N LEU A 104 13.77 5.38 -1.00
CA LEU A 104 12.49 5.48 -0.30
C LEU A 104 12.74 6.03 1.10
N ASP A 105 12.16 7.20 1.37
CA ASP A 105 12.23 7.87 2.66
C ASP A 105 10.88 7.77 3.41
N SER A 106 10.81 8.34 4.61
CA SER A 106 9.59 8.30 5.43
C SER A 106 8.41 9.12 4.89
N THR A 107 8.59 9.83 3.76
CA THR A 107 7.53 10.62 3.11
C THR A 107 6.84 9.88 1.97
N VAL A 108 7.25 8.63 1.70
CA VAL A 108 6.63 7.78 0.68
C VAL A 108 5.27 7.28 1.15
N ASP A 109 4.23 7.61 0.38
CA ASP A 109 2.84 7.26 0.66
C ASP A 109 2.48 5.86 0.13
N SER A 110 3.08 5.47 -0.99
CA SER A 110 2.89 4.14 -1.61
C SER A 110 4.09 3.77 -2.48
N ALA A 111 4.44 2.49 -2.51
CA ALA A 111 5.44 1.95 -3.44
C ALA A 111 5.07 0.53 -3.90
N THR A 112 5.34 0.23 -5.16
CA THR A 112 4.99 -1.04 -5.80
C THR A 112 5.84 -1.31 -7.04
N TRP A 113 5.91 -2.55 -7.50
CA TRP A 113 6.42 -2.87 -8.83
C TRP A 113 5.28 -2.84 -9.84
N ASP A 114 5.47 -2.17 -10.98
CA ASP A 114 4.52 -2.25 -12.10
C ASP A 114 4.68 -3.57 -12.88
N PHE A 115 3.77 -3.82 -13.82
CA PHE A 115 3.79 -5.04 -14.64
C PHE A 115 5.04 -5.18 -15.54
N LEU A 116 5.80 -4.09 -15.74
CA LEU A 116 7.04 -4.06 -16.50
C LEU A 116 8.27 -4.22 -15.60
N GLY A 117 8.10 -4.39 -14.29
CA GLY A 117 9.19 -4.50 -13.32
C GLY A 117 9.85 -3.15 -12.98
N ASN A 118 9.17 -2.03 -13.21
CA ASN A 118 9.64 -0.73 -12.72
C ASN A 118 9.12 -0.49 -11.32
N LEU A 119 9.96 0.09 -10.46
CA LEU A 119 9.50 0.58 -9.17
C LEU A 119 8.71 1.87 -9.43
N VAL A 120 7.48 1.90 -8.96
CA VAL A 120 6.62 3.09 -8.98
C VAL A 120 6.27 3.43 -7.55
N PHE A 121 6.43 4.70 -7.19
CA PHE A 121 6.07 5.17 -5.86
C PHE A 121 5.57 6.62 -5.91
N ALA A 122 4.75 6.97 -4.93
CA ALA A 122 4.27 8.33 -4.73
C ALA A 122 4.84 8.88 -3.42
N LYS A 123 5.28 10.14 -3.45
CA LYS A 123 5.57 10.92 -2.24
C LYS A 123 5.18 12.37 -2.47
N GLN A 124 4.48 12.97 -1.51
CA GLN A 124 4.16 14.40 -1.49
C GLN A 124 3.55 14.89 -2.82
N GLY A 125 2.50 14.21 -3.28
CA GLY A 125 1.82 14.57 -4.54
C GLY A 125 2.62 14.30 -5.82
N THR A 126 3.84 13.78 -5.73
CA THR A 126 4.70 13.49 -6.88
C THR A 126 4.81 11.99 -7.15
N LEU A 127 4.63 11.60 -8.41
CA LEU A 127 4.78 10.23 -8.88
C LEU A 127 6.19 10.01 -9.46
N TYR A 128 6.85 8.95 -8.98
CA TYR A 128 8.19 8.55 -9.40
C TYR A 128 8.16 7.17 -10.05
N LYS A 129 9.06 6.96 -11.01
CA LYS A 129 9.32 5.64 -11.60
C LYS A 129 10.81 5.40 -11.85
N TYR A 130 11.30 4.26 -11.36
CA TYR A 130 12.65 3.76 -11.58
C TYR A 130 12.60 2.47 -12.40
N LYS A 131 13.29 2.48 -13.55
CA LYS A 131 13.67 1.24 -14.23
C LYS A 131 14.82 0.58 -13.47
N LEU A 132 15.06 -0.71 -13.69
CA LEU A 132 16.19 -1.40 -13.07
C LEU A 132 17.55 -0.74 -13.35
N SER A 133 17.73 -0.16 -14.54
CA SER A 133 18.97 0.54 -14.91
C SER A 133 19.18 1.86 -14.15
N ASP A 134 18.12 2.41 -13.56
CA ASP A 134 18.12 3.76 -12.99
C ASP A 134 18.63 3.75 -11.55
N PHE A 135 18.49 2.63 -10.83
CA PHE A 135 18.97 2.51 -9.46
C PHE A 135 20.48 2.76 -9.35
N LYS A 136 21.27 2.24 -10.29
CA LYS A 136 22.73 2.49 -10.35
C LYS A 136 23.09 3.95 -10.57
N LYS A 137 22.18 4.75 -11.13
CA LYS A 137 22.36 6.18 -11.40
C LYS A 137 21.83 7.07 -10.27
N GLY A 138 21.05 6.51 -9.34
CA GLY A 138 20.40 7.25 -8.26
C GLY A 138 19.39 8.29 -8.73
N LYS A 139 18.81 8.14 -9.93
CA LYS A 139 17.85 9.10 -10.51
C LYS A 139 16.70 8.40 -11.20
N PRO A 140 15.43 8.84 -11.04
CA PRO A 140 14.29 8.19 -11.65
C PRO A 140 14.26 8.38 -13.18
N SER A 141 13.74 7.39 -13.92
CA SER A 141 13.38 7.57 -15.34
C SER A 141 12.22 8.54 -15.55
N PHE A 142 11.36 8.72 -14.55
CA PHE A 142 10.20 9.59 -14.62
C PHE A 142 9.87 10.15 -13.24
N CYS A 143 9.53 11.43 -13.21
CA CYS A 143 9.14 12.18 -12.03
C CYS A 143 8.10 13.21 -12.48
N LYS A 144 6.89 13.18 -11.90
CA LYS A 144 5.82 14.12 -12.25
C LYS A 144 5.06 14.53 -11.01
N ASP A 145 5.05 15.83 -10.77
CA ASP A 145 4.21 16.48 -9.77
C ASP A 145 2.75 16.49 -10.25
N LEU A 146 1.85 16.03 -9.39
CA LEU A 146 0.41 15.92 -9.63
C LEU A 146 -0.41 16.94 -8.81
N GLU A 147 0.22 17.78 -7.98
CA GLU A 147 -0.51 18.78 -7.19
C GLU A 147 -1.17 19.86 -8.07
N PHE A 148 -0.65 20.07 -9.28
CA PHE A 148 -1.15 21.07 -10.23
C PHE A 148 -2.11 20.50 -11.27
N LEU A 149 -2.76 19.36 -11.00
CA LEU A 149 -3.78 18.84 -11.91
C LEU A 149 -5.04 19.71 -11.85
N GLU A 150 -5.28 20.46 -12.92
CA GLU A 150 -6.53 21.19 -13.10
C GLU A 150 -7.70 20.22 -13.27
N GLN A 151 -8.87 20.59 -12.74
CA GLN A 151 -10.09 19.84 -13.02
C GLN A 151 -10.37 19.85 -14.53
N PRO A 152 -10.81 18.73 -15.12
CA PRO A 152 -11.18 18.71 -16.52
C PRO A 152 -12.26 19.75 -16.80
N LYS A 153 -12.06 20.58 -17.83
CA LYS A 153 -13.08 21.55 -18.27
C LYS A 153 -14.33 20.78 -18.66
N LYS A 154 -15.50 21.21 -18.16
CA LYS A 154 -16.79 20.64 -18.59
C LYS A 154 -16.92 20.79 -20.12
N PRO A 155 -17.34 19.75 -20.85
CA PRO A 155 -17.66 19.90 -22.26
C PRO A 155 -18.81 20.91 -22.41
N GLU A 156 -18.66 21.86 -23.34
CA GLU A 156 -19.75 22.73 -23.77
C GLU A 156 -20.77 21.84 -24.51
N ILE A 157 -22.02 21.85 -24.04
CA ILE A 157 -23.16 21.11 -24.61
C ILE A 157 -23.83 21.98 -25.67
#